data_AF-A0A4Z1SNL2-F1
#
_entry.id   AF-A0A4Z1SNL2-F1
#
_cell.length_a   1.000
_cell.length_b   1.000
_cell.length_c   1.000
_cell.angle_alpha   90.00
_cell.angle_beta   90.00
_cell.angle_gamma   90.00
#
_symmetry.space_group_name_H-M   'P 1'
#
loop_
_entity.id
_entity.type
_entity.pdbx_description
1 polymer ?
#
loop_
_entity_poly.entity_id
_entity_poly.type
_entity_poly.pdbx_seq_one_letter_code
_entity_poly.pdbx_strand_id
1 'polypeptide(L)'
;MVRGGKNARALSCTEGETSGDCKTGSCLDLGTLGKVCKECSDTNQASIDGTCKAPTANDCTKDTTTGVCTACTGTYFLFYGGCYNQASGGEGAALCQTATKGQCSERADTATGIFVKGSESSPSGLYTCDDKTNGVPNCVACDSPATNKPTCTECASGFGPVVESLDAPTITSCVSCSSDENCKSCMQIGTSFVCLECNDATHVPVNGKCVLKDSASSCTPDANSGKCTDCKEGSLFFHDGCFSPESLKSLGICLESFSVPGWSEVLCGKCGKGLAPVDGRCLKVEGGKADPTSSCTTSQKDTQVGVCNSCGSSSTHFLFNGGCYAQSKEPGSKLCKAMTTRTADGTCSTPTSIAFLKDTKLYLCGDATNGKANCNTCTYSGSFSCTSCLNGCMLSNSSCLSSFDADKTGLCARSNQLLVGEALVCKECKKGSVPIDGTCLEVSSTISRTTTNDVCKKADGTPVDGTATRCENCSTAYFLFEGGCYPTTTGSVGSKLCSSASNGQCSQAASGSPFPLNTTSGVFTLCPAGCGACSSATTCTSCGLGYYNTTSVASSSDCTACPSGCTTCSASACITCWDGSAPTDGKCSAVPSSSSSGLSGGAIAGIVIAVLLVLGGLGGFLGWWFGCRGK
;
A
#
# COMPACT_ATOMS: atom_id res chain seq x y z
N MET A 1 35.68 25.12 29.09
CA MET A 1 36.22 24.22 30.13
C MET A 1 35.35 22.99 30.18
N VAL A 2 35.82 21.89 29.60
CA VAL A 2 35.15 20.58 29.67
C VAL A 2 35.40 20.04 31.08
N ARG A 3 34.39 20.04 31.95
CA ARG A 3 34.47 19.32 33.23
C ARG A 3 34.34 17.84 32.92
N GLY A 4 35.41 17.08 33.11
CA GLY A 4 35.42 15.63 32.97
C GLY A 4 34.42 15.01 33.93
N GLY A 5 33.36 14.40 33.38
CA GLY A 5 32.44 13.56 34.12
C GLY A 5 33.20 12.31 34.58
N LYS A 6 33.21 12.04 35.88
CA LYS A 6 33.46 10.67 36.35
C LYS A 6 32.36 9.80 35.73
N ASN A 7 32.74 8.83 34.91
CA ASN A 7 31.80 7.83 34.42
C ASN A 7 31.16 7.17 35.65
N ALA A 8 29.85 7.37 35.84
CA ALA A 8 29.10 6.72 36.91
C ALA A 8 29.31 5.21 36.75
N ARG A 9 29.75 4.54 37.83
CA ARG A 9 29.93 3.09 37.83
C ARG A 9 28.54 2.48 37.66
N ALA A 10 28.37 1.58 36.69
CA ALA A 10 27.10 0.87 36.51
C ALA A 10 26.73 0.16 37.83
N LEU A 11 25.48 0.35 38.28
CA LEU A 11 24.99 -0.29 39.50
C LEU A 11 25.03 -1.82 39.30
N SER A 12 25.51 -2.54 40.31
CA SER A 12 25.67 -3.99 40.27
C SER A 12 25.10 -4.63 41.52
N CYS A 13 24.37 -5.72 41.35
CA CYS A 13 23.72 -6.45 42.43
C CYS A 13 24.03 -7.95 42.30
N THR A 14 24.46 -8.57 43.40
CA THR A 14 24.76 -10.00 43.48
C THR A 14 23.85 -10.63 44.51
N GLU A 15 23.16 -11.70 44.14
CA GLU A 15 22.29 -12.43 45.07
C GLU A 15 23.06 -13.54 45.79
N GLY A 16 22.73 -13.79 47.05
CA GLY A 16 23.38 -14.79 47.88
C GLY A 16 22.83 -14.82 49.30
N GLU A 17 23.44 -15.62 50.18
CA GLU A 17 23.01 -15.80 51.57
C GLU A 17 23.99 -15.19 52.58
N THR A 18 25.09 -14.58 52.11
CA THR A 18 26.15 -14.08 52.99
C THR A 18 26.09 -12.56 53.17
N SER A 19 26.80 -12.04 54.17
CA SER A 19 26.92 -10.60 54.40
C SER A 19 27.53 -9.92 53.16
N GLY A 20 26.88 -8.86 52.69
CA GLY A 20 27.22 -8.13 51.46
C GLY A 20 26.37 -8.56 50.26
N ASP A 21 25.69 -9.70 50.34
CA ASP A 21 24.81 -10.19 49.28
C ASP A 21 23.41 -9.57 49.38
N CYS A 22 22.80 -9.42 48.21
CA CYS A 22 21.38 -9.17 48.11
C CYS A 22 20.59 -10.47 48.33
N LYS A 23 19.42 -10.36 48.94
CA LYS A 23 18.53 -11.50 49.11
C LYS A 23 18.09 -12.04 47.76
N THR A 24 17.90 -13.35 47.66
CA THR A 24 17.43 -13.99 46.42
C THR A 24 16.11 -13.38 45.94
N GLY A 25 16.06 -12.98 44.67
CA GLY A 25 14.93 -12.27 44.05
C GLY A 25 14.82 -10.78 44.40
N SER A 26 15.78 -10.24 45.17
CA SER A 26 15.79 -8.85 45.60
C SER A 26 16.69 -7.94 44.74
N CYS A 27 17.40 -8.47 43.74
CA CYS A 27 18.03 -7.61 42.74
C CYS A 27 16.96 -7.03 41.79
N LEU A 28 16.88 -5.70 41.73
CA LEU A 28 16.04 -4.95 40.80
C LEU A 28 16.88 -4.49 39.61
N ASP A 29 16.41 -4.78 38.40
CA ASP A 29 17.02 -4.34 37.15
C ASP A 29 16.44 -2.98 36.74
N LEU A 30 17.31 -2.01 36.48
CA LEU A 30 16.96 -0.66 36.03
C LEU A 30 17.40 -0.42 34.58
N GLY A 31 17.65 -1.50 33.82
CA GLY A 31 18.07 -1.45 32.43
C GLY A 31 19.48 -0.89 32.28
N THR A 32 19.63 0.20 31.53
CA THR A 32 20.94 0.81 31.24
C THR A 32 21.63 1.39 32.47
N LEU A 33 20.88 1.62 33.56
CA LEU A 33 21.41 2.11 34.83
C LEU A 33 22.07 0.99 35.68
N GLY A 34 21.81 -0.28 35.35
CA GLY A 34 22.33 -1.44 36.07
C GLY A 34 21.34 -2.02 37.08
N LYS A 35 21.84 -2.75 38.07
CA LYS A 35 21.03 -3.48 39.06
C LYS A 35 21.27 -2.99 40.48
N VAL A 36 20.21 -2.91 41.27
CA VAL A 36 20.25 -2.47 42.67
C VAL A 36 19.64 -3.50 43.60
N CYS A 37 20.13 -3.57 44.84
CA CYS A 37 19.53 -4.44 45.84
C CYS A 37 18.33 -3.78 46.54
N LYS A 38 17.21 -4.50 46.64
CA LYS A 38 16.01 -4.06 47.38
C LYS A 38 16.02 -4.47 48.85
N GLU A 39 16.62 -5.61 49.16
CA GLU A 39 16.66 -6.19 50.50
C GLU A 39 17.94 -7.03 50.66
N CYS A 40 18.71 -6.74 51.71
CA CYS A 40 19.94 -7.48 52.01
C CYS A 40 19.66 -8.82 52.69
N SER A 41 20.50 -9.81 52.42
CA SER A 41 20.38 -11.15 53.01
C SER A 41 20.70 -11.16 54.50
N ASP A 42 21.73 -10.40 54.90
CA ASP A 42 22.03 -10.17 56.31
C ASP A 42 21.09 -9.09 56.87
N THR A 43 20.25 -9.49 57.84
CA THR A 43 19.32 -8.60 58.52
C THR A 43 20.01 -7.54 59.38
N ASN A 44 21.34 -7.49 59.47
CA ASN A 44 22.09 -6.38 60.08
C ASN A 44 22.53 -5.32 59.07
N GLN A 45 22.35 -5.57 57.77
CA GLN A 45 22.69 -4.67 56.67
C GLN A 45 21.44 -4.04 56.05
N ALA A 46 21.64 -2.97 55.28
CA ALA A 46 20.61 -2.40 54.42
C ALA A 46 21.21 -1.99 53.08
N SER A 47 20.35 -1.85 52.07
CA SER A 47 20.75 -1.37 50.75
C SER A 47 21.02 0.13 50.82
N ILE A 48 22.27 0.50 50.59
CA ILE A 48 22.69 1.90 50.52
C ILE A 48 23.45 2.07 49.20
N ASP A 49 22.97 2.99 48.37
CA ASP A 49 23.45 3.18 46.99
C ASP A 49 23.39 1.89 46.17
N GLY A 50 22.38 1.06 46.44
CA GLY A 50 22.13 -0.21 45.74
C GLY A 50 22.98 -1.39 46.21
N THR A 51 23.84 -1.21 47.22
CA THR A 51 24.72 -2.27 47.76
C THR A 51 24.47 -2.53 49.24
N CYS A 52 24.65 -3.77 49.68
CA CYS A 52 24.42 -4.16 51.07
C CYS A 52 25.60 -3.80 51.96
N LYS A 53 25.36 -2.90 52.93
CA LYS A 53 26.34 -2.52 53.95
C LYS A 53 25.66 -2.23 55.28
N ALA A 54 26.43 -2.22 56.36
CA ALA A 54 25.92 -1.81 57.67
C ALA A 54 25.52 -0.31 57.62
N PRO A 55 24.25 0.05 57.88
CA PRO A 55 23.81 1.43 57.79
C PRO A 55 24.32 2.26 58.98
N THR A 56 24.61 3.53 58.74
CA THR A 56 24.82 4.50 59.84
C THR A 56 23.54 5.27 60.14
N ALA A 57 23.48 5.91 61.32
CA ALA A 57 22.33 6.74 61.71
C ALA A 57 22.07 7.93 60.78
N ASN A 58 23.03 8.28 59.92
CA ASN A 58 22.90 9.36 58.94
C ASN A 58 22.45 8.89 57.56
N ASP A 59 22.46 7.59 57.29
CA ASP A 59 22.09 7.05 55.97
C ASP A 59 20.62 6.62 55.95
N CYS A 60 20.20 5.80 56.91
CA CYS A 60 18.97 5.02 56.84
C CYS A 60 18.39 4.69 58.22
N THR A 61 17.07 4.76 58.33
CA THR A 61 16.30 4.11 59.41
C THR A 61 15.99 2.68 58.97
N LYS A 62 16.77 1.73 59.48
CA LYS A 62 16.69 0.32 59.09
C LYS A 62 15.56 -0.40 59.83
N ASP A 63 14.88 -1.30 59.12
CA ASP A 63 13.96 -2.25 59.73
C ASP A 63 14.72 -3.27 60.62
N THR A 64 14.19 -3.58 61.80
CA THR A 64 14.89 -4.45 62.75
C THR A 64 14.77 -5.94 62.42
N THR A 65 13.88 -6.30 61.50
CA THR A 65 13.54 -7.69 61.15
C THR A 65 13.93 -8.07 59.73
N THR A 66 14.25 -7.08 58.89
CA THR A 66 14.55 -7.26 57.47
C THR A 66 15.78 -6.46 57.04
N GLY A 67 16.33 -6.77 55.87
CA GLY A 67 17.50 -6.10 55.30
C GLY A 67 17.17 -4.80 54.54
N VAL A 68 16.14 -4.04 54.96
CA VAL A 68 15.62 -2.86 54.25
C VAL A 68 15.63 -1.59 55.10
N CYS A 69 15.61 -0.44 54.42
CA CYS A 69 15.37 0.89 54.95
C CYS A 69 13.89 1.24 54.92
N THR A 70 13.38 1.83 56.02
CA THR A 70 12.00 2.34 56.14
C THR A 70 11.92 3.85 55.93
N ALA A 71 13.02 4.56 56.18
CA ALA A 71 13.19 5.98 55.90
C ALA A 71 14.66 6.31 55.67
N CYS A 72 14.94 7.39 54.95
CA CYS A 72 16.29 7.88 54.69
C CYS A 72 16.49 9.25 55.32
N THR A 73 17.72 9.51 55.76
CA THR A 73 18.11 10.76 56.44
C THR A 73 19.19 11.49 55.65
N GLY A 74 19.42 12.76 55.95
CA GLY A 74 20.47 13.54 55.30
C GLY A 74 20.21 13.75 53.79
N THR A 75 21.20 13.44 52.97
CA THR A 75 21.16 13.60 51.49
C THR A 75 20.63 12.37 50.75
N TYR A 76 20.08 11.40 51.48
CA TYR A 76 19.57 10.16 50.90
C TYR A 76 18.06 10.21 50.67
N PHE A 77 17.59 9.50 49.65
CA PHE A 77 16.17 9.25 49.41
C PHE A 77 15.85 7.75 49.33
N LEU A 78 14.62 7.40 49.66
CA LEU A 78 14.13 6.02 49.67
C LEU A 78 13.73 5.56 48.26
N PHE A 79 14.23 4.40 47.85
CA PHE A 79 13.84 3.71 46.62
C PHE A 79 13.89 2.20 46.86
N TYR A 80 12.75 1.50 46.70
CA TYR A 80 12.58 0.06 46.96
C TYR A 80 13.39 -0.50 48.15
N GLY A 81 13.18 0.04 49.35
CA GLY A 81 13.83 -0.48 50.57
C GLY A 81 15.32 -0.14 50.71
N GLY A 82 15.89 0.65 49.80
CA GLY A 82 17.25 1.19 49.92
C GLY A 82 17.29 2.71 50.01
N CYS A 83 18.39 3.24 50.57
CA CYS A 83 18.67 4.68 50.63
C CYS A 83 19.77 5.08 49.65
N TYR A 84 19.50 6.06 48.79
CA TYR A 84 20.39 6.44 47.69
C TYR A 84 20.83 7.89 47.81
N ASN A 85 22.13 8.14 47.68
CA ASN A 85 22.73 9.43 47.90
C ASN A 85 22.57 10.34 46.68
N GLN A 86 21.90 11.48 46.88
CA GLN A 86 21.71 12.47 45.83
C GLN A 86 22.93 13.38 45.60
N ALA A 87 23.92 13.39 46.50
CA ALA A 87 25.08 14.26 46.33
C ALA A 87 25.76 14.05 44.97
N SER A 88 26.21 15.13 44.33
CA SER A 88 26.79 15.06 42.98
C SER A 88 27.93 14.05 42.89
N GLY A 89 27.77 13.05 42.01
CA GLY A 89 28.71 11.94 41.85
C GLY A 89 28.43 10.71 42.71
N GLY A 90 27.39 10.74 43.56
CA GLY A 90 26.80 9.57 44.18
C GLY A 90 25.87 8.80 43.24
N GLU A 91 25.66 7.53 43.54
CA GLU A 91 24.87 6.61 42.74
C GLU A 91 23.39 7.02 42.65
N GLY A 92 22.85 7.63 43.70
CA GLY A 92 21.46 8.12 43.73
C GLY A 92 21.18 9.30 42.80
N ALA A 93 22.20 10.09 42.45
CA ALA A 93 22.05 11.20 41.51
C ALA A 93 21.68 10.72 40.08
N ALA A 94 21.98 9.46 39.74
CA ALA A 94 21.57 8.85 38.48
C ALA A 94 20.07 8.51 38.44
N LEU A 95 19.39 8.48 39.59
CA LEU A 95 17.97 8.16 39.71
C LEU A 95 17.13 9.42 40.02
N CYS A 96 17.67 10.34 40.83
CA CYS A 96 16.93 11.48 41.36
C CYS A 96 17.74 12.77 41.34
N GLN A 97 17.25 13.80 40.66
CA GLN A 97 17.85 15.13 40.63
C GLN A 97 17.62 15.89 41.93
N THR A 98 16.38 15.89 42.42
CA THR A 98 15.98 16.65 43.62
C THR A 98 15.17 15.77 44.56
N ALA A 99 15.56 15.71 45.84
CA ALA A 99 14.87 14.96 46.88
C ALA A 99 14.41 15.88 48.01
N THR A 100 13.19 15.68 48.47
CA THR A 100 12.56 16.45 49.54
C THR A 100 12.09 15.49 50.63
N LYS A 101 12.52 15.69 51.88
CA LYS A 101 12.13 14.86 53.05
C LYS A 101 12.43 13.36 52.86
N GLY A 102 13.57 13.02 52.26
CA GLY A 102 13.97 11.63 52.03
C GLY A 102 13.22 10.93 50.89
N GLN A 103 12.51 11.67 50.04
CA GLN A 103 11.80 11.14 48.88
C GLN A 103 12.21 11.91 47.62
N CYS A 104 12.29 11.21 46.50
CA CYS A 104 12.59 11.86 45.23
C CYS A 104 11.41 12.73 44.78
N SER A 105 11.64 14.03 44.61
CA SER A 105 10.66 14.98 44.05
C SER A 105 10.83 15.20 42.55
N GLU A 106 12.04 14.99 42.02
CA GLU A 106 12.37 15.19 40.62
C GLU A 106 13.30 14.08 40.12
N ARG A 107 12.82 13.31 39.14
CA ARG A 107 13.54 12.19 38.53
C ARG A 107 14.74 12.70 37.72
N ALA A 108 15.81 11.92 37.65
CA ALA A 108 16.87 12.18 36.68
C ALA A 108 16.41 12.00 35.22
N ASP A 109 16.73 12.96 34.35
CA ASP A 109 16.37 12.95 32.92
C ASP A 109 16.72 11.65 32.18
N THR A 110 17.86 11.04 32.53
CA THR A 110 18.33 9.80 31.89
C THR A 110 17.68 8.54 32.45
N ALA A 111 16.93 8.64 33.54
CA ALA A 111 16.29 7.50 34.21
C ALA A 111 14.86 7.28 33.68
N THR A 112 14.72 7.07 32.38
CA THR A 112 13.40 7.01 31.72
C THR A 112 12.51 5.86 32.20
N GLY A 113 13.08 4.79 32.74
CA GLY A 113 12.38 3.61 33.27
C GLY A 113 11.87 3.70 34.71
N ILE A 114 11.96 4.87 35.35
CA ILE A 114 11.38 5.13 36.67
C ILE A 114 10.54 6.41 36.64
N PHE A 115 9.69 6.64 37.63
CA PHE A 115 8.91 7.87 37.75
C PHE A 115 8.66 8.26 39.21
N VAL A 116 8.48 9.57 39.43
CA VAL A 116 8.06 10.12 40.73
C VAL A 116 6.54 10.04 40.82
N LYS A 117 6.03 9.37 41.87
CA LYS A 117 4.60 9.36 42.18
C LYS A 117 4.27 10.54 43.11
N GLY A 118 3.25 11.32 42.75
CA GLY A 118 2.82 12.51 43.49
C GLY A 118 3.15 13.80 42.72
N SER A 119 3.46 14.87 43.43
CA SER A 119 3.92 16.14 42.85
C SER A 119 5.34 16.48 43.32
N GLU A 120 6.02 17.41 42.65
CA GLU A 120 7.34 17.88 43.09
C GLU A 120 7.32 18.42 44.53
N SER A 121 6.23 19.09 44.91
CA SER A 121 6.03 19.65 46.25
C SER A 121 5.60 18.63 47.30
N SER A 122 5.12 17.46 46.88
CA SER A 122 4.61 16.40 47.76
C SER A 122 4.78 15.04 47.09
N PRO A 123 6.04 14.58 46.91
CA PRO A 123 6.29 13.25 46.38
C PRO A 123 5.76 12.21 47.36
N SER A 124 5.45 11.03 46.84
CA SER A 124 5.04 9.86 47.63
C SER A 124 6.00 8.68 47.47
N GLY A 125 6.89 8.75 46.49
CA GLY A 125 7.92 7.75 46.24
C GLY A 125 8.41 7.76 44.80
N LEU A 126 9.46 6.99 44.56
CA LEU A 126 10.05 6.73 43.25
C LEU A 126 9.81 5.25 42.92
N TYR A 127 9.30 4.98 41.72
CA TYR A 127 8.89 3.63 41.30
C TYR A 127 9.39 3.34 39.90
N THR A 128 9.55 2.06 39.55
CA THR A 128 9.79 1.68 38.15
C THR A 128 8.50 1.85 37.33
N CYS A 129 8.65 2.13 36.03
CA CYS A 129 7.51 2.30 35.13
C CYS A 129 6.62 1.06 35.05
N ASP A 130 7.17 -0.13 35.30
CA ASP A 130 6.47 -1.42 35.33
C ASP A 130 6.06 -1.89 36.73
N ASP A 131 6.19 -1.03 37.76
CA ASP A 131 5.85 -1.41 39.14
C ASP A 131 4.45 -2.02 39.21
N LYS A 132 4.32 -3.17 39.89
CA LYS A 132 3.09 -3.96 39.93
C LYS A 132 1.89 -3.17 40.47
N THR A 133 2.14 -2.21 41.36
CA THR A 133 1.08 -1.44 42.02
C THR A 133 0.93 -0.07 41.37
N ASN A 134 2.03 0.64 41.18
CA ASN A 134 2.07 2.05 40.81
C ASN A 134 2.38 2.28 39.33
N GLY A 135 2.99 1.32 38.65
CA GLY A 135 3.36 1.39 37.24
C GLY A 135 2.31 0.83 36.28
N VAL A 136 2.70 0.74 35.02
CA VAL A 136 1.97 0.12 33.91
C VAL A 136 2.71 -1.19 33.55
N PRO A 137 2.07 -2.37 33.64
CA PRO A 137 2.73 -3.63 33.37
C PRO A 137 3.45 -3.67 32.01
N ASN A 138 4.68 -4.18 31.99
CA ASN A 138 5.56 -4.28 30.82
C ASN A 138 5.94 -2.93 30.19
N CYS A 139 5.91 -1.84 30.97
CA CYS A 139 6.35 -0.52 30.53
C CYS A 139 7.80 -0.25 30.92
N VAL A 140 8.67 0.02 29.94
CA VAL A 140 10.12 0.24 30.18
C VAL A 140 10.51 1.71 30.21
N ALA A 141 9.66 2.60 29.68
CA ALA A 141 9.82 4.04 29.81
C ALA A 141 8.46 4.72 30.00
N CYS A 142 8.42 5.77 30.82
CA CYS A 142 7.18 6.45 31.13
C CYS A 142 7.38 7.93 31.51
N ASP A 143 6.28 8.68 31.47
CA ASP A 143 6.25 10.08 31.89
C ASP A 143 6.40 10.21 33.42
N SER A 144 6.98 11.33 33.86
CA SER A 144 7.19 11.66 35.27
C SER A 144 7.14 13.18 35.45
N PRO A 145 6.59 13.70 36.56
CA PRO A 145 5.91 12.98 37.66
C PRO A 145 4.49 12.51 37.27
N ALA A 146 3.92 11.60 38.07
CA ALA A 146 2.54 11.13 37.89
C ALA A 146 1.78 11.06 39.22
N THR A 147 0.55 11.57 39.28
CA THR A 147 -0.26 11.52 40.50
C THR A 147 -0.72 10.10 40.85
N ASN A 148 -1.02 9.29 39.82
CA ASN A 148 -1.49 7.91 39.96
C ASN A 148 -0.49 6.93 39.32
N LYS A 149 -0.87 6.34 38.18
CA LYS A 149 0.02 5.57 37.31
C LYS A 149 0.61 6.51 36.26
N PRO A 150 1.86 6.28 35.82
CA PRO A 150 2.47 7.08 34.78
C PRO A 150 1.88 6.72 33.41
N THR A 151 1.97 7.64 32.46
CA THR A 151 1.70 7.33 31.06
C THR A 151 2.89 6.57 30.50
N CYS A 152 2.65 5.38 29.95
CA CYS A 152 3.72 4.62 29.32
C CYS A 152 4.15 5.30 28.00
N THR A 153 5.44 5.32 27.72
CA THR A 153 6.00 5.87 26.48
C THR A 153 6.73 4.80 25.66
N GLU A 154 7.13 3.69 26.29
CA GLU A 154 7.76 2.56 25.62
C GLU A 154 7.43 1.24 26.33
N CYS A 155 7.00 0.23 25.55
CA CYS A 155 6.72 -1.11 26.04
C CYS A 155 7.98 -2.00 25.98
N ALA A 156 8.04 -2.99 26.87
CA ALA A 156 9.10 -4.00 26.88
C ALA A 156 9.13 -4.80 25.58
N SER A 157 10.28 -5.38 25.25
CA SER A 157 10.42 -6.27 24.08
C SER A 157 9.42 -7.43 24.15
N GLY A 158 8.79 -7.74 23.00
CA GLY A 158 7.71 -8.73 22.91
C GLY A 158 6.32 -8.19 23.33
N PHE A 159 6.23 -6.92 23.70
CA PHE A 159 4.97 -6.24 24.01
C PHE A 159 4.76 -5.02 23.10
N GLY A 160 3.50 -4.80 22.70
CA GLY A 160 3.06 -3.70 21.87
C GLY A 160 2.20 -2.69 22.63
N PRO A 161 2.14 -1.43 22.20
CA PRO A 161 1.29 -0.43 22.83
C PRO A 161 -0.19 -0.72 22.59
N VAL A 162 -1.01 -0.52 23.62
CA VAL A 162 -2.47 -0.47 23.52
C VAL A 162 -2.90 0.99 23.50
N VAL A 163 -3.45 1.41 22.36
CA VAL A 163 -3.96 2.76 22.13
C VAL A 163 -5.44 2.70 21.78
N GLU A 164 -6.24 3.63 22.31
CA GLU A 164 -7.67 3.70 21.95
C GLU A 164 -7.85 4.17 20.51
N SER A 165 -7.03 5.12 20.07
CA SER A 165 -7.01 5.69 18.74
C SER A 165 -5.62 6.21 18.39
N LEU A 166 -5.32 6.31 17.10
CA LEU A 166 -4.09 6.87 16.57
C LEU A 166 -4.05 8.41 16.60
N ASP A 167 -5.18 9.05 16.90
CA ASP A 167 -5.34 10.51 16.93
C ASP A 167 -4.49 11.19 18.01
N ALA A 168 -4.28 10.49 19.12
CA ALA A 168 -3.47 10.88 20.26
C ALA A 168 -3.05 9.58 20.97
N PRO A 169 -1.98 8.91 20.50
CA PRO A 169 -1.64 7.58 20.96
C PRO A 169 -1.05 7.67 22.37
N THR A 170 -1.93 7.73 23.38
CA THR A 170 -1.57 7.51 24.76
C THR A 170 -1.53 6.02 25.00
N ILE A 171 -0.36 5.49 25.36
CA ILE A 171 -0.22 4.07 25.68
C ILE A 171 -0.90 3.82 27.02
N THR A 172 -2.06 3.17 26.98
CA THR A 172 -2.86 2.84 28.16
C THR A 172 -2.33 1.60 28.88
N SER A 173 -1.76 0.67 28.11
CA SER A 173 -1.14 -0.56 28.59
C SER A 173 -0.27 -1.19 27.49
N CYS A 174 0.47 -2.23 27.83
CA CYS A 174 1.29 -3.00 26.90
C CYS A 174 0.74 -4.43 26.75
N VAL A 175 0.40 -4.84 25.53
CA VAL A 175 -0.17 -6.15 25.21
C VAL A 175 0.92 -7.09 24.71
N SER A 176 0.84 -8.38 25.04
CA SER A 176 1.79 -9.38 24.52
C SER A 176 1.58 -9.61 23.02
N CYS A 177 2.67 -9.54 22.26
CA CYS A 177 2.64 -9.84 20.82
C CYS A 177 2.48 -11.34 20.52
N SER A 178 2.60 -12.22 21.52
CA SER A 178 2.43 -13.66 21.38
C SER A 178 0.97 -14.11 21.17
N SER A 179 0.03 -13.17 21.03
CA SER A 179 -1.37 -13.48 20.70
C SER A 179 -1.58 -13.92 19.24
N ASP A 180 -0.62 -13.61 18.36
CA ASP A 180 -0.48 -14.20 17.02
C ASP A 180 0.80 -15.05 17.03
N GLU A 181 0.65 -16.37 16.84
CA GLU A 181 1.80 -17.28 16.74
C GLU A 181 2.66 -16.79 15.57
N ASN A 182 3.88 -16.32 15.87
CA ASN A 182 4.84 -15.70 14.94
C ASN A 182 4.84 -14.18 14.87
N CYS A 183 4.13 -13.44 15.71
CA CYS A 183 4.29 -11.99 15.77
C CYS A 183 5.43 -11.53 16.70
N LYS A 184 6.36 -10.75 16.16
CA LYS A 184 7.55 -10.21 16.84
C LYS A 184 7.30 -8.85 17.46
N SER A 185 6.64 -7.97 16.71
CA SER A 185 6.23 -6.64 17.17
C SER A 185 4.79 -6.38 16.76
N CYS A 186 4.05 -5.71 17.63
CA CYS A 186 2.61 -5.55 17.50
C CYS A 186 2.15 -4.22 18.08
N MET A 187 0.89 -3.89 17.82
CA MET A 187 0.15 -2.88 18.54
C MET A 187 -1.32 -3.26 18.61
N GLN A 188 -2.04 -2.69 19.58
CA GLN A 188 -3.49 -2.82 19.65
C GLN A 188 -4.14 -1.45 19.51
N ILE A 189 -5.04 -1.32 18.54
CA ILE A 189 -5.82 -0.11 18.27
C ILE A 189 -7.27 -0.42 18.59
N GLY A 190 -7.79 0.15 19.69
CA GLY A 190 -9.08 -0.22 20.24
C GLY A 190 -9.13 -1.72 20.58
N THR A 191 -9.91 -2.49 19.81
CA THR A 191 -10.03 -3.96 19.96
C THR A 191 -9.24 -4.74 18.91
N SER A 192 -8.61 -4.05 17.96
CA SER A 192 -7.90 -4.68 16.85
C SER A 192 -6.44 -4.89 17.20
N PHE A 193 -6.02 -6.16 17.23
CA PHE A 193 -4.61 -6.54 17.31
C PHE A 193 -3.97 -6.47 15.92
N VAL A 194 -2.82 -5.81 15.82
CA VAL A 194 -2.10 -5.59 14.56
C VAL A 194 -0.66 -6.04 14.75
N CYS A 195 -0.26 -7.09 14.04
CA CYS A 195 1.14 -7.46 13.92
C CYS A 195 1.86 -6.56 12.91
N LEU A 196 3.02 -6.04 13.31
CA LEU A 196 3.85 -5.11 12.53
C LEU A 196 5.12 -5.80 11.99
N GLU A 197 5.59 -6.85 12.66
CA GLU A 197 6.74 -7.65 12.21
C GLU A 197 6.57 -9.09 12.65
N CYS A 198 6.89 -10.05 11.78
CA CYS A 198 6.87 -11.46 12.10
C CYS A 198 8.22 -11.97 12.64
N ASN A 199 8.19 -13.01 13.47
CA ASN A 199 9.35 -13.58 14.19
C ASN A 199 10.35 -14.27 13.27
N ASP A 200 9.87 -14.94 12.22
CA ASP A 200 10.70 -15.71 11.30
C ASP A 200 10.76 -15.07 9.90
N ALA A 201 11.81 -15.43 9.16
CA ALA A 201 12.00 -15.00 7.78
C ALA A 201 11.10 -15.76 6.78
N THR A 202 10.10 -16.52 7.22
CA THR A 202 9.17 -17.25 6.36
C THR A 202 7.78 -16.63 6.31
N HIS A 203 7.46 -15.72 7.25
CA HIS A 203 6.20 -14.98 7.32
C HIS A 203 6.38 -13.49 7.06
N VAL A 204 5.31 -12.82 6.63
CA VAL A 204 5.23 -11.37 6.50
C VAL A 204 3.87 -10.84 6.97
N PRO A 205 3.77 -9.56 7.41
CA PRO A 205 2.52 -9.01 7.90
C PRO A 205 1.61 -8.63 6.72
N VAL A 206 0.44 -9.26 6.65
CA VAL A 206 -0.64 -8.92 5.72
C VAL A 206 -1.92 -8.70 6.52
N ASN A 207 -2.52 -7.50 6.39
CA ASN A 207 -3.70 -7.10 7.15
C ASN A 207 -3.55 -7.30 8.68
N GLY A 208 -2.36 -7.01 9.20
CA GLY A 208 -2.05 -7.12 10.63
C GLY A 208 -1.87 -8.54 11.16
N LYS A 209 -1.73 -9.54 10.28
CA LYS A 209 -1.48 -10.94 10.65
C LYS A 209 -0.24 -11.49 9.93
N CYS A 210 0.46 -12.41 10.59
CA CYS A 210 1.59 -13.09 9.96
C CYS A 210 1.10 -14.19 9.01
N VAL A 211 1.46 -14.08 7.73
CA VAL A 211 1.15 -15.08 6.69
C VAL A 211 2.42 -15.54 6.00
N LEU A 212 2.44 -16.78 5.50
CA LEU A 212 3.58 -17.32 4.75
C LEU A 212 3.91 -16.46 3.52
N LYS A 213 5.21 -16.24 3.27
CA LYS A 213 5.70 -15.45 2.12
C LYS A 213 5.16 -15.94 0.78
N ASP A 214 5.08 -17.25 0.59
CA ASP A 214 4.57 -17.86 -0.65
C ASP A 214 3.07 -17.60 -0.88
N SER A 215 2.33 -17.29 0.20
CA SER A 215 0.90 -16.97 0.16
C SER A 215 0.63 -15.46 0.20
N ALA A 216 1.65 -14.62 0.37
CA ALA A 216 1.53 -13.17 0.51
C ALA A 216 1.44 -12.47 -0.86
N SER A 217 0.29 -12.62 -1.53
CA SER A 217 0.08 -12.02 -2.86
C SER A 217 0.08 -10.49 -2.88
N SER A 218 -0.12 -9.84 -1.73
CA SER A 218 -0.17 -8.39 -1.55
C SER A 218 1.16 -7.73 -1.21
N CYS A 219 2.22 -8.52 -0.99
CA CYS A 219 3.49 -8.05 -0.44
C CYS A 219 4.67 -8.52 -1.28
N THR A 220 5.71 -7.69 -1.34
CA THR A 220 7.08 -8.08 -1.71
C THR A 220 7.85 -8.35 -0.41
N PRO A 221 8.13 -9.62 -0.09
CA PRO A 221 8.80 -9.95 1.16
C PRO A 221 10.26 -9.49 1.16
N ASP A 222 10.74 -9.01 2.31
CA ASP A 222 12.17 -8.90 2.55
C ASP A 222 12.81 -10.30 2.59
N ALA A 223 14.05 -10.45 2.13
CA ALA A 223 14.68 -11.76 2.07
C ALA A 223 15.02 -12.34 3.46
N ASN A 224 15.35 -11.49 4.43
CA ASN A 224 15.98 -11.91 5.69
C ASN A 224 15.18 -11.53 6.94
N SER A 225 14.06 -10.85 6.79
CA SER A 225 13.20 -10.43 7.90
C SER A 225 11.75 -10.84 7.70
N GLY A 226 10.97 -10.75 8.78
CA GLY A 226 9.53 -10.99 8.79
C GLY A 226 8.73 -9.74 8.38
N LYS A 227 9.16 -9.07 7.30
CA LYS A 227 8.66 -7.75 6.85
C LYS A 227 8.39 -7.72 5.35
N CYS A 228 7.51 -6.81 4.95
CA CYS A 228 7.34 -6.39 3.57
C CYS A 228 8.29 -5.23 3.25
N THR A 229 8.93 -5.25 2.08
CA THR A 229 9.69 -4.10 1.56
C THR A 229 8.83 -3.20 0.69
N ASP A 230 7.81 -3.79 0.06
CA ASP A 230 6.89 -3.12 -0.84
C ASP A 230 5.55 -3.86 -0.89
N CYS A 231 4.50 -3.21 -1.38
CA CYS A 231 3.18 -3.79 -1.56
C CYS A 231 2.84 -3.95 -3.04
N LYS A 232 2.16 -5.06 -3.35
CA LYS A 232 1.67 -5.38 -4.68
C LYS A 232 0.29 -4.73 -4.91
N GLU A 233 -0.20 -4.86 -6.14
CA GLU A 233 -1.41 -4.19 -6.61
C GLU A 233 -2.60 -4.28 -5.64
N GLY A 234 -3.19 -3.12 -5.34
CA GLY A 234 -4.38 -3.02 -4.50
C GLY A 234 -4.13 -2.92 -2.99
N SER A 235 -2.87 -2.89 -2.54
CA SER A 235 -2.51 -2.83 -1.11
C SER A 235 -1.77 -1.54 -0.74
N LEU A 236 -1.84 -1.16 0.54
CA LEU A 236 -1.15 -0.03 1.14
C LEU A 236 -0.09 -0.51 2.12
N PHE A 237 1.07 0.15 2.10
CA PHE A 237 2.13 -0.13 3.06
C PHE A 237 1.93 0.64 4.37
N PHE A 238 1.97 -0.08 5.50
CA PHE A 238 1.90 0.48 6.85
C PHE A 238 2.79 -0.32 7.80
N HIS A 239 3.72 0.34 8.51
CA HIS A 239 4.65 -0.28 9.47
C HIS A 239 5.21 -1.64 9.01
N ASP A 240 5.84 -1.67 7.84
CA ASP A 240 6.49 -2.87 7.27
C ASP A 240 5.54 -4.03 6.90
N GLY A 241 4.24 -3.78 6.87
CA GLY A 241 3.21 -4.71 6.40
C GLY A 241 2.38 -4.15 5.25
N CYS A 242 1.67 -5.04 4.56
CA CYS A 242 0.75 -4.67 3.48
C CYS A 242 -0.71 -4.88 3.91
N PHE A 243 -1.50 -3.82 3.76
CA PHE A 243 -2.88 -3.77 4.23
C PHE A 243 -3.82 -3.45 3.08
N SER A 244 -5.01 -4.04 3.11
CA SER A 244 -6.08 -3.64 2.23
C SER A 244 -6.60 -2.25 2.63
N PRO A 245 -7.12 -1.46 1.68
CA PRO A 245 -7.77 -0.18 1.99
C PRO A 245 -8.83 -0.28 3.09
N GLU A 246 -9.61 -1.36 3.09
CA GLU A 246 -10.67 -1.60 4.08
C GLU A 246 -10.09 -1.87 5.46
N SER A 247 -9.00 -2.63 5.54
CA SER A 247 -8.32 -2.92 6.79
C SER A 247 -7.81 -1.63 7.43
N LEU A 248 -7.13 -0.77 6.67
CA LEU A 248 -6.68 0.53 7.18
C LEU A 248 -7.83 1.49 7.50
N LYS A 249 -8.91 1.46 6.73
CA LYS A 249 -10.11 2.25 7.02
C LYS A 249 -10.78 1.83 8.31
N SER A 250 -10.86 0.52 8.58
CA SER A 250 -11.42 -0.03 9.82
C SER A 250 -10.58 0.32 11.05
N LEU A 251 -9.27 0.46 10.87
CA LEU A 251 -8.32 0.92 11.89
C LEU A 251 -8.32 2.44 12.06
N GLY A 252 -9.08 3.18 11.24
CA GLY A 252 -9.07 4.64 11.23
C GLY A 252 -7.77 5.26 10.72
N ILE A 253 -6.94 4.52 9.98
CA ILE A 253 -5.64 4.99 9.47
C ILE A 253 -5.80 5.69 8.13
N CYS A 254 -6.39 5.02 7.15
CA CYS A 254 -6.62 5.56 5.81
C CYS A 254 -8.12 5.56 5.50
N LEU A 255 -8.72 6.74 5.45
CA LEU A 255 -10.16 6.92 5.29
C LEU A 255 -10.59 6.93 3.83
N GLU A 256 -9.76 7.52 2.96
CA GLU A 256 -9.97 7.54 1.51
C GLU A 256 -8.66 7.25 0.79
N SER A 257 -8.72 6.25 -0.09
CA SER A 257 -7.59 5.77 -0.88
C SER A 257 -7.86 5.97 -2.38
N PHE A 258 -6.80 6.05 -3.17
CA PHE A 258 -6.87 6.19 -4.61
C PHE A 258 -5.68 5.50 -5.29
N SER A 259 -5.82 5.22 -6.58
CA SER A 259 -4.77 4.59 -7.39
C SER A 259 -4.18 5.58 -8.38
N VAL A 260 -2.90 5.40 -8.72
CA VAL A 260 -2.22 6.17 -9.77
C VAL A 260 -1.97 5.23 -10.95
N PRO A 261 -2.33 5.58 -12.19
CA PRO A 261 -2.06 4.73 -13.34
C PRO A 261 -0.56 4.41 -13.49
N GLY A 262 -0.24 3.13 -13.68
CA GLY A 262 1.15 2.66 -13.78
C GLY A 262 1.90 2.61 -12.44
N TRP A 263 1.18 2.65 -11.32
CA TRP A 263 1.67 2.47 -9.96
C TRP A 263 0.91 1.32 -9.30
N SER A 264 1.64 0.37 -8.70
CA SER A 264 1.04 -0.84 -8.13
C SER A 264 0.33 -0.56 -6.81
N GLU A 265 0.94 0.18 -5.89
CA GLU A 265 0.34 0.41 -4.57
C GLU A 265 -0.89 1.31 -4.65
N VAL A 266 -1.82 1.11 -3.73
CA VAL A 266 -2.89 2.07 -3.47
C VAL A 266 -2.33 3.16 -2.54
N LEU A 267 -2.66 4.41 -2.82
CA LEU A 267 -2.20 5.55 -2.03
C LEU A 267 -3.34 6.05 -1.13
N CYS A 268 -2.99 6.52 0.06
CA CYS A 268 -3.94 7.23 0.90
C CYS A 268 -4.00 8.71 0.54
N GLY A 269 -5.19 9.21 0.21
CA GLY A 269 -5.45 10.65 -0.01
C GLY A 269 -6.01 11.34 1.22
N LYS A 270 -6.60 10.57 2.15
CA LYS A 270 -7.15 11.09 3.40
C LYS A 270 -6.92 10.12 4.54
N CYS A 271 -6.13 10.54 5.51
CA CYS A 271 -5.80 9.79 6.70
C CYS A 271 -6.82 9.96 7.84
N GLY A 272 -6.64 9.18 8.89
CA GLY A 272 -7.30 9.38 10.18
C GLY A 272 -6.94 10.71 10.83
N LYS A 273 -7.58 11.01 11.96
CA LYS A 273 -7.26 12.20 12.73
C LYS A 273 -5.85 12.05 13.33
N GLY A 274 -5.14 13.17 13.45
CA GLY A 274 -3.74 13.19 13.91
C GLY A 274 -2.72 12.64 12.89
N LEU A 275 -3.18 12.17 11.72
CA LEU A 275 -2.34 11.65 10.65
C LEU A 275 -2.47 12.54 9.40
N ALA A 276 -1.45 12.56 8.54
CA ALA A 276 -1.54 13.19 7.22
C ALA A 276 -0.84 12.37 6.14
N PRO A 277 -1.26 12.49 4.86
CA PRO A 277 -0.71 11.68 3.80
C PRO A 277 0.59 12.27 3.27
N VAL A 278 1.68 11.50 3.40
CA VAL A 278 2.99 11.80 2.83
C VAL A 278 3.41 10.62 1.98
N ASP A 279 3.67 10.87 0.69
CA ASP A 279 3.92 9.85 -0.32
C ASP A 279 2.85 8.75 -0.36
N GLY A 280 1.59 9.15 -0.11
CA GLY A 280 0.43 8.24 -0.05
C GLY A 280 0.36 7.36 1.19
N ARG A 281 1.20 7.60 2.21
CA ARG A 281 1.20 6.89 3.49
C ARG A 281 0.77 7.83 4.61
N CYS A 282 0.03 7.31 5.59
CA CYS A 282 -0.44 8.10 6.71
C CYS A 282 0.59 8.17 7.82
N LEU A 283 1.14 9.37 8.07
CA LEU A 283 2.15 9.64 9.08
C LEU A 283 1.60 10.56 10.18
N LYS A 284 2.09 10.38 11.41
CA LYS A 284 1.70 11.19 12.57
C LYS A 284 2.13 12.64 12.40
N VAL A 285 1.23 13.58 12.71
CA VAL A 285 1.51 15.01 12.69
C VAL A 285 1.98 15.45 14.08
N GLU A 286 3.26 15.82 14.22
CA GLU A 286 3.80 16.40 15.45
C GLU A 286 4.17 17.87 15.23
N GLY A 287 3.73 18.77 16.11
CA GLY A 287 3.98 20.21 15.97
C GLY A 287 3.46 20.84 14.67
N GLY A 288 2.45 20.22 14.04
CA GLY A 288 1.89 20.64 12.76
C GLY A 288 2.66 20.17 11.52
N LYS A 289 3.56 19.17 11.64
CA LYS A 289 4.29 18.55 10.54
C LYS A 289 4.22 17.02 10.61
N ALA A 290 3.91 16.37 9.49
CA ALA A 290 3.82 14.91 9.40
C ALA A 290 5.18 14.20 9.21
N ASP A 291 6.15 14.91 8.64
CA ASP A 291 7.53 14.46 8.50
C ASP A 291 8.45 15.70 8.46
N PRO A 292 9.67 15.63 9.05
CA PRO A 292 10.66 16.70 9.02
C PRO A 292 11.01 17.20 7.60
N THR A 293 10.88 16.37 6.55
CA THR A 293 11.29 16.73 5.17
C THR A 293 10.18 17.33 4.30
N SER A 294 8.94 16.86 4.45
CA SER A 294 7.80 17.24 3.62
C SER A 294 6.98 18.39 4.17
N SER A 295 7.11 18.74 5.47
CA SER A 295 6.41 19.86 6.11
C SER A 295 4.93 19.98 5.71
N CYS A 296 4.21 18.87 5.60
CA CYS A 296 2.76 18.89 5.39
C CYS A 296 2.12 19.78 6.46
N THR A 297 1.53 20.89 6.04
CA THR A 297 0.83 21.82 6.94
C THR A 297 -0.67 21.64 6.78
N THR A 298 -1.34 21.62 7.92
CA THR A 298 -2.80 21.53 8.03
C THR A 298 -3.32 22.85 8.60
N SER A 299 -4.37 23.44 8.02
CA SER A 299 -4.80 24.80 8.39
C SER A 299 -5.63 24.89 9.68
N GLN A 300 -5.70 23.86 10.53
CA GLN A 300 -6.49 23.91 11.76
C GLN A 300 -5.82 23.23 12.95
N LYS A 301 -5.79 23.96 14.08
CA LYS A 301 -5.54 23.42 15.42
C LYS A 301 -6.67 22.43 15.77
N ASP A 302 -6.29 21.18 16.01
CA ASP A 302 -6.90 20.31 17.03
C ASP A 302 -8.23 19.57 16.81
N THR A 303 -8.80 19.27 15.63
CA THR A 303 -9.91 18.27 15.66
C THR A 303 -10.34 17.42 14.46
N GLN A 304 -9.91 17.60 13.20
CA GLN A 304 -10.59 16.86 12.10
C GLN A 304 -9.75 16.36 10.91
N VAL A 305 -8.44 16.60 10.84
CA VAL A 305 -7.78 16.52 9.52
C VAL A 305 -6.99 15.23 9.28
N GLY A 306 -7.23 14.68 8.10
CA GLY A 306 -6.49 13.63 7.41
C GLY A 306 -5.89 14.06 6.08
N VAL A 307 -5.85 15.35 5.77
CA VAL A 307 -5.34 15.89 4.48
C VAL A 307 -4.37 17.05 4.71
N CYS A 308 -3.38 17.16 3.85
CA CYS A 308 -2.44 18.27 3.74
C CYS A 308 -3.08 19.44 2.96
N ASN A 309 -2.87 20.67 3.44
CA ASN A 309 -3.30 21.89 2.74
C ASN A 309 -2.15 22.55 1.96
N SER A 310 -0.91 22.36 2.42
CA SER A 310 0.30 22.67 1.65
C SER A 310 1.45 21.78 2.11
N CYS A 311 2.48 21.66 1.28
CA CYS A 311 3.69 20.88 1.60
C CYS A 311 4.81 21.76 2.16
N GLY A 312 4.43 22.87 2.81
CA GLY A 312 5.33 23.85 3.40
C GLY A 312 6.37 24.38 2.42
N SER A 313 7.44 24.98 2.95
CA SER A 313 8.59 25.46 2.17
C SER A 313 9.48 24.36 1.59
N SER A 314 8.99 23.11 1.51
CA SER A 314 9.75 21.98 0.99
C SER A 314 9.93 22.16 -0.53
N SER A 315 11.17 22.27 -1.00
CA SER A 315 11.47 22.29 -2.44
C SER A 315 11.51 20.89 -3.05
N THR A 316 11.10 19.85 -2.31
CA THR A 316 11.18 18.45 -2.73
C THR A 316 9.81 17.79 -2.87
N HIS A 317 8.77 18.33 -2.23
CA HIS A 317 7.41 17.77 -2.24
C HIS A 317 6.40 18.71 -2.88
N PHE A 318 5.39 18.14 -3.52
CA PHE A 318 4.25 18.87 -4.06
C PHE A 318 2.92 18.34 -3.54
N LEU A 319 1.93 19.23 -3.48
CA LEU A 319 0.57 18.91 -3.05
C LEU A 319 -0.21 18.22 -4.18
N PHE A 320 -0.81 17.08 -3.86
CA PHE A 320 -1.70 16.35 -4.77
C PHE A 320 -2.69 15.52 -3.96
N ASN A 321 -3.99 15.52 -4.34
CA ASN A 321 -5.04 14.73 -3.68
C ASN A 321 -4.98 14.71 -2.14
N GLY A 322 -4.78 15.88 -1.52
CA GLY A 322 -4.75 16.01 -0.06
C GLY A 322 -3.50 15.45 0.61
N GLY A 323 -2.43 15.12 -0.12
CA GLY A 323 -1.16 14.65 0.41
C GLY A 323 0.06 15.35 -0.19
N CYS A 324 1.21 15.13 0.42
CA CYS A 324 2.50 15.67 -0.04
C CYS A 324 3.38 14.58 -0.63
N TYR A 325 3.83 14.77 -1.88
CA TYR A 325 4.53 13.75 -2.65
C TYR A 325 5.90 14.23 -3.10
N ALA A 326 6.93 13.44 -2.82
CA ALA A 326 8.29 13.76 -3.20
C ALA A 326 8.48 13.63 -4.73
N GLN A 327 8.98 14.69 -5.36
CA GLN A 327 9.21 14.71 -6.80
C GLN A 327 10.33 13.76 -7.25
N SER A 328 11.30 13.47 -6.38
CA SER A 328 12.48 12.66 -6.70
C SER A 328 12.28 11.15 -6.58
N LYS A 329 11.17 10.70 -6.00
CA LYS A 329 10.86 9.27 -5.79
C LYS A 329 9.43 8.96 -6.19
N GLU A 330 9.16 7.69 -6.43
CA GLU A 330 7.79 7.23 -6.66
C GLU A 330 6.99 7.29 -5.34
N PRO A 331 5.68 7.61 -5.39
CA PRO A 331 4.89 7.82 -6.60
C PRO A 331 4.99 9.25 -7.18
N GLY A 332 5.61 10.21 -6.48
CA GLY A 332 5.57 11.63 -6.88
C GLY A 332 6.27 11.92 -8.23
N SER A 333 7.37 11.24 -8.53
CA SER A 333 8.09 11.34 -9.82
C SER A 333 7.25 10.90 -11.03
N LYS A 334 6.23 10.04 -10.82
CA LYS A 334 5.28 9.62 -11.85
C LYS A 334 4.23 10.68 -12.16
N LEU A 335 3.99 11.61 -11.24
CA LEU A 335 2.95 12.63 -11.36
C LEU A 335 3.52 13.99 -11.79
N CYS A 336 4.71 14.34 -11.30
CA CYS A 336 5.29 15.65 -11.49
C CYS A 336 6.74 15.59 -11.97
N LYS A 337 7.01 16.14 -13.16
CA LYS A 337 8.35 16.23 -13.75
C LYS A 337 9.15 17.42 -13.20
N ALA A 338 8.50 18.54 -12.92
CA ALA A 338 9.13 19.74 -12.36
C ALA A 338 8.19 20.46 -11.40
N MET A 339 8.73 21.04 -10.33
CA MET A 339 8.01 21.90 -9.40
C MET A 339 8.29 23.38 -9.68
N THR A 340 7.44 24.29 -9.19
CA THR A 340 7.72 25.73 -9.24
C THR A 340 8.86 26.08 -8.28
N THR A 341 9.89 26.77 -8.78
CA THR A 341 11.07 27.14 -7.98
C THR A 341 10.87 28.39 -7.12
N ARG A 342 9.72 29.07 -7.23
CA ARG A 342 9.42 30.30 -6.52
C ARG A 342 8.07 30.17 -5.82
N THR A 343 8.10 30.37 -4.51
CA THR A 343 7.05 30.35 -3.47
C THR A 343 6.85 29.01 -2.75
N ALA A 344 6.75 29.13 -1.43
CA ALA A 344 6.90 28.11 -0.41
C ALA A 344 5.68 27.18 -0.25
N ASP A 345 5.00 26.84 -1.34
CA ASP A 345 3.70 26.16 -1.31
C ASP A 345 3.73 24.72 -1.85
N GLY A 346 4.84 24.29 -2.48
CA GLY A 346 5.02 22.94 -3.00
C GLY A 346 4.00 22.59 -4.08
N THR A 347 4.10 23.18 -5.27
CA THR A 347 3.18 22.91 -6.39
C THR A 347 3.91 22.32 -7.59
N CYS A 348 3.23 21.42 -8.31
CA CYS A 348 3.74 20.90 -9.56
C CYS A 348 3.65 21.96 -10.66
N SER A 349 4.75 22.24 -11.38
CA SER A 349 4.79 23.16 -12.51
C SER A 349 4.70 22.45 -13.86
N THR A 350 5.27 21.24 -13.94
CA THR A 350 5.28 20.43 -15.16
C THR A 350 4.80 19.03 -14.82
N PRO A 351 3.53 18.69 -15.08
CA PRO A 351 3.02 17.34 -14.86
C PRO A 351 3.64 16.36 -15.86
N THR A 352 3.60 15.07 -15.52
CA THR A 352 3.85 13.99 -16.48
C THR A 352 2.62 13.75 -17.36
N SER A 353 2.68 12.80 -18.29
CA SER A 353 1.57 12.52 -19.23
C SER A 353 0.32 11.92 -18.58
N ILE A 354 0.39 11.41 -17.34
CA ILE A 354 -0.75 10.80 -16.62
C ILE A 354 -1.53 11.82 -15.79
N ALA A 355 -1.07 13.07 -15.74
CA ALA A 355 -1.66 14.15 -14.95
C ALA A 355 -1.67 15.45 -15.76
N PHE A 356 -2.44 16.42 -15.30
CA PHE A 356 -2.50 17.75 -15.90
C PHE A 356 -2.75 18.83 -14.85
N LEU A 357 -2.41 20.07 -15.20
CA LEU A 357 -2.66 21.24 -14.36
C LEU A 357 -3.90 21.99 -14.85
N LYS A 358 -4.84 22.24 -13.93
CA LYS A 358 -6.00 23.13 -14.16
C LYS A 358 -6.11 24.06 -12.96
N ASP A 359 -6.12 25.37 -13.23
CA ASP A 359 -6.12 26.42 -12.20
C ASP A 359 -5.00 26.23 -11.16
N THR A 360 -3.79 25.88 -11.61
CA THR A 360 -2.58 25.58 -10.80
C THR A 360 -2.67 24.34 -9.90
N LYS A 361 -3.78 23.59 -9.94
CA LYS A 361 -3.96 22.33 -9.22
C LYS A 361 -3.68 21.14 -10.13
N LEU A 362 -3.05 20.11 -9.56
CA LEU A 362 -2.71 18.87 -10.25
C LEU A 362 -3.86 17.87 -10.16
N TYR A 363 -4.27 17.32 -11.29
CA TYR A 363 -5.30 16.28 -11.38
C TYR A 363 -4.80 15.12 -12.24
N LEU A 364 -5.30 13.91 -11.96
CA LEU A 364 -5.09 12.76 -12.85
C LEU A 364 -5.91 12.92 -14.12
N CYS A 365 -5.41 12.42 -15.25
CA CYS A 365 -6.17 12.39 -16.49
C CYS A 365 -7.51 11.63 -16.32
N GLY A 366 -7.49 10.56 -15.53
CA GLY A 366 -8.65 9.73 -15.20
C GLY A 366 -9.63 10.33 -14.18
N ASP A 367 -9.38 11.52 -13.65
CA ASP A 367 -10.22 12.15 -12.62
C ASP A 367 -11.65 12.34 -13.14
N ALA A 368 -12.65 11.86 -12.39
CA ALA A 368 -14.05 11.86 -12.81
C ALA A 368 -14.67 13.27 -12.90
N THR A 369 -14.11 14.24 -12.19
CA THR A 369 -14.65 15.60 -12.08
C THR A 369 -13.94 16.58 -13.01
N ASN A 370 -12.61 16.52 -13.03
CA ASN A 370 -11.78 17.47 -13.77
C ASN A 370 -11.16 16.87 -15.04
N GLY A 371 -10.95 15.56 -15.07
CA GLY A 371 -10.44 14.81 -16.21
C GLY A 371 -11.55 14.15 -17.01
N LYS A 372 -11.26 12.96 -17.55
CA LYS A 372 -12.25 12.07 -18.16
C LYS A 372 -12.03 10.67 -17.61
N ALA A 373 -13.12 10.00 -17.24
CA ALA A 373 -13.07 8.60 -16.85
C ALA A 373 -12.33 7.75 -17.90
N ASN A 374 -11.63 6.71 -17.44
CA ASN A 374 -10.89 5.77 -18.28
C ASN A 374 -9.68 6.34 -19.03
N CYS A 375 -9.31 7.59 -18.79
CA CYS A 375 -8.16 8.23 -19.42
C CYS A 375 -6.87 7.88 -18.67
N ASN A 376 -5.91 7.27 -19.36
CA ASN A 376 -4.59 6.94 -18.78
C ASN A 376 -3.63 8.12 -18.93
N THR A 377 -3.51 8.64 -20.15
CA THR A 377 -2.70 9.83 -20.44
C THR A 377 -3.51 10.90 -21.15
N CYS A 378 -3.13 12.17 -20.97
CA CYS A 378 -3.86 13.29 -21.53
C CYS A 378 -2.96 14.48 -21.88
N THR A 379 -3.52 15.41 -22.64
CA THR A 379 -2.99 16.76 -22.87
C THR A 379 -4.01 17.79 -22.42
N TYR A 380 -3.51 18.92 -21.89
CA TYR A 380 -4.34 20.04 -21.46
C TYR A 380 -3.71 21.37 -21.86
N SER A 381 -4.35 22.06 -22.80
CA SER A 381 -3.93 23.39 -23.29
C SER A 381 -5.15 24.28 -23.52
N GLY A 382 -5.95 24.49 -22.47
CA GLY A 382 -7.26 25.16 -22.55
C GLY A 382 -8.42 24.23 -22.91
N SER A 383 -8.14 23.09 -23.53
CA SER A 383 -9.07 21.97 -23.70
C SER A 383 -8.41 20.66 -23.25
N PHE A 384 -9.21 19.76 -22.66
CA PHE A 384 -8.76 18.45 -22.20
C PHE A 384 -8.93 17.40 -23.30
N SER A 385 -7.88 16.62 -23.56
CA SER A 385 -7.91 15.51 -24.53
C SER A 385 -7.18 14.29 -23.99
N CYS A 386 -7.81 13.12 -24.00
CA CYS A 386 -7.13 11.86 -23.77
C CYS A 386 -6.20 11.51 -24.94
N THR A 387 -5.02 11.02 -24.61
CA THR A 387 -4.03 10.51 -25.58
C THR A 387 -3.86 9.00 -25.48
N SER A 388 -4.20 8.40 -24.34
CA SER A 388 -4.33 6.94 -24.18
C SER A 388 -5.36 6.61 -23.09
N CYS A 389 -5.85 5.38 -23.10
CA CYS A 389 -6.88 4.90 -22.17
C CYS A 389 -6.33 3.89 -21.18
N LEU A 390 -7.00 3.75 -20.04
CA LEU A 390 -6.72 2.71 -19.05
C LEU A 390 -7.01 1.33 -19.66
N ASN A 391 -6.42 0.31 -19.06
CA ASN A 391 -6.47 -1.07 -19.54
C ASN A 391 -7.92 -1.51 -19.81
N GLY A 392 -8.15 -2.06 -21.00
CA GLY A 392 -9.47 -2.51 -21.43
C GLY A 392 -10.42 -1.42 -21.91
N CYS A 393 -9.93 -0.19 -22.14
CA CYS A 393 -10.71 0.90 -22.73
C CYS A 393 -10.21 1.29 -24.12
N MET A 394 -11.14 1.78 -24.94
CA MET A 394 -10.91 2.20 -26.33
C MET A 394 -10.85 3.72 -26.41
N LEU A 395 -9.83 4.25 -27.08
CA LEU A 395 -9.76 5.68 -27.39
C LEU A 395 -10.81 6.02 -28.45
N SER A 396 -11.54 7.12 -28.28
CA SER A 396 -12.53 7.59 -29.25
C SER A 396 -12.75 9.08 -29.07
N ASN A 397 -12.51 9.88 -30.11
CA ASN A 397 -12.68 11.34 -30.10
C ASN A 397 -12.09 12.01 -28.84
N SER A 398 -10.81 11.74 -28.54
CA SER A 398 -10.10 12.30 -27.37
C SER A 398 -10.73 11.94 -26.01
N SER A 399 -11.54 10.90 -25.95
CA SER A 399 -12.14 10.33 -24.74
C SER A 399 -11.93 8.81 -24.72
N CYS A 400 -12.19 8.17 -23.58
CA CYS A 400 -11.99 6.74 -23.40
C CYS A 400 -13.31 6.04 -23.10
N LEU A 401 -13.66 5.05 -23.92
CA LEU A 401 -14.87 4.27 -23.80
C LEU A 401 -14.54 2.92 -23.17
N SER A 402 -15.30 2.54 -22.14
CA SER A 402 -15.27 1.17 -21.64
C SER A 402 -15.80 0.19 -22.69
N SER A 403 -15.52 -1.10 -22.51
CA SER A 403 -16.11 -2.17 -23.33
C SER A 403 -17.64 -2.07 -23.40
N PHE A 404 -18.29 -1.75 -22.28
CA PHE A 404 -19.72 -1.58 -22.22
C PHE A 404 -20.21 -0.33 -22.95
N ASP A 405 -19.54 0.81 -22.77
CA ASP A 405 -19.97 2.06 -23.42
C ASP A 405 -19.77 2.01 -24.94
N ALA A 406 -18.70 1.37 -25.42
CA ALA A 406 -18.49 1.16 -26.84
C ALA A 406 -19.62 0.31 -27.47
N ASP A 407 -20.13 -0.69 -26.75
CA ASP A 407 -21.24 -1.54 -27.18
C ASP A 407 -22.58 -0.81 -27.08
N LYS A 408 -22.85 -0.16 -25.94
CA LYS A 408 -24.08 0.59 -25.67
C LYS A 408 -24.30 1.75 -26.64
N THR A 409 -23.22 2.43 -27.03
CA THR A 409 -23.28 3.51 -28.04
C THR A 409 -23.41 2.98 -29.46
N GLY A 410 -23.29 1.66 -29.65
CA GLY A 410 -23.27 1.01 -30.96
C GLY A 410 -22.00 1.25 -31.75
N LEU A 411 -20.97 1.89 -31.15
CA LEU A 411 -19.71 2.21 -31.83
C LEU A 411 -18.94 0.94 -32.19
N CYS A 412 -18.85 -0.01 -31.25
CA CYS A 412 -18.22 -1.30 -31.42
C CYS A 412 -18.93 -2.37 -30.56
N ALA A 413 -19.58 -3.34 -31.21
CA ALA A 413 -20.28 -4.41 -30.51
C ALA A 413 -19.33 -5.29 -29.70
N ARG A 414 -19.75 -5.82 -28.55
CA ARG A 414 -18.92 -6.69 -27.69
C ARG A 414 -18.29 -7.88 -28.43
N SER A 415 -19.01 -8.49 -29.37
CA SER A 415 -18.51 -9.60 -30.21
C SER A 415 -17.33 -9.19 -31.11
N ASN A 416 -17.22 -7.90 -31.38
CA ASN A 416 -16.22 -7.30 -32.26
C ASN A 416 -15.10 -6.63 -31.47
N GLN A 417 -15.15 -6.65 -30.13
CA GLN A 417 -14.08 -6.13 -29.31
C GLN A 417 -13.00 -7.19 -29.06
N LEU A 418 -11.74 -6.77 -29.07
CA LEU A 418 -10.57 -7.61 -28.83
C LEU A 418 -9.56 -6.82 -28.00
N LEU A 419 -8.72 -7.50 -27.21
CA LEU A 419 -7.63 -6.86 -26.49
C LEU A 419 -6.31 -7.09 -27.20
N VAL A 420 -5.52 -6.03 -27.32
CA VAL A 420 -4.15 -6.07 -27.82
C VAL A 420 -3.23 -5.56 -26.71
N GLY A 421 -2.67 -6.50 -25.95
CA GLY A 421 -2.10 -6.19 -24.64
C GLY A 421 -3.18 -5.59 -23.74
N GLU A 422 -3.00 -4.32 -23.38
CA GLU A 422 -3.93 -3.57 -22.53
C GLU A 422 -4.99 -2.76 -23.29
N ALA A 423 -4.85 -2.59 -24.61
CA ALA A 423 -5.74 -1.72 -25.38
C ALA A 423 -6.97 -2.51 -25.88
N LEU A 424 -8.17 -1.95 -25.69
CA LEU A 424 -9.39 -2.48 -26.29
C LEU A 424 -9.53 -1.96 -27.72
N VAL A 425 -9.52 -2.87 -28.68
CA VAL A 425 -9.63 -2.59 -30.10
C VAL A 425 -10.94 -3.10 -30.68
N CYS A 426 -11.41 -2.45 -31.73
CA CYS A 426 -12.57 -2.90 -32.50
C CYS A 426 -12.14 -3.60 -33.78
N LYS A 427 -12.72 -4.78 -34.06
CA LYS A 427 -12.55 -5.51 -35.31
C LYS A 427 -13.49 -5.00 -36.41
N GLU A 428 -14.69 -4.57 -35.99
CA GLU A 428 -15.71 -4.09 -36.90
C GLU A 428 -16.61 -3.06 -36.18
N CYS A 429 -16.58 -1.84 -36.72
CA CYS A 429 -17.22 -0.65 -36.17
C CYS A 429 -18.65 -0.46 -36.67
N LYS A 430 -19.36 0.52 -36.09
CA LYS A 430 -20.64 1.01 -36.63
C LYS A 430 -20.53 1.37 -38.11
N LYS A 431 -21.63 1.20 -38.85
CA LYS A 431 -21.73 1.58 -40.26
C LYS A 431 -21.25 3.01 -40.51
N GLY A 432 -20.33 3.16 -41.46
CA GLY A 432 -19.71 4.44 -41.82
C GLY A 432 -18.52 4.83 -40.95
N SER A 433 -17.97 3.89 -40.18
CA SER A 433 -16.73 4.02 -39.41
C SER A 433 -15.88 2.78 -39.59
N VAL A 434 -14.56 2.92 -39.52
CA VAL A 434 -13.62 1.80 -39.70
C VAL A 434 -12.55 1.82 -38.59
N PRO A 435 -11.98 0.67 -38.19
CA PRO A 435 -10.96 0.64 -37.16
C PRO A 435 -9.60 1.13 -37.69
N ILE A 436 -9.09 2.20 -37.09
CA ILE A 436 -7.72 2.70 -37.30
C ILE A 436 -7.01 2.66 -35.96
N ASP A 437 -5.90 1.91 -35.90
CA ASP A 437 -5.18 1.57 -34.66
C ASP A 437 -6.13 1.05 -33.55
N GLY A 438 -7.16 0.29 -33.96
CA GLY A 438 -8.18 -0.28 -33.08
C GLY A 438 -9.32 0.65 -32.68
N THR A 439 -9.26 1.94 -33.04
CA THR A 439 -10.31 2.94 -32.76
C THR A 439 -11.25 3.10 -33.95
N CYS A 440 -12.56 3.18 -33.69
CA CYS A 440 -13.54 3.47 -34.74
C CYS A 440 -13.52 4.93 -35.16
N LEU A 441 -13.01 5.20 -36.37
CA LEU A 441 -12.99 6.54 -36.97
C LEU A 441 -14.02 6.65 -38.09
N GLU A 442 -14.72 7.78 -38.17
CA GLU A 442 -15.74 8.01 -39.20
C GLU A 442 -15.13 8.22 -40.59
N VAL A 443 -15.79 7.64 -41.59
CA VAL A 443 -15.38 7.70 -43.01
C VAL A 443 -15.91 8.97 -43.71
N SER A 444 -17.00 9.56 -43.20
CA SER A 444 -17.83 10.50 -43.98
C SER A 444 -17.76 11.98 -43.58
N SER A 445 -16.92 12.41 -42.63
CA SER A 445 -16.79 13.84 -42.34
C SER A 445 -15.84 14.52 -43.34
N THR A 446 -16.21 15.69 -43.89
CA THR A 446 -15.42 16.46 -44.88
C THR A 446 -13.97 16.75 -44.41
N ILE A 447 -13.70 16.62 -43.11
CA ILE A 447 -12.42 16.86 -42.45
C ILE A 447 -11.60 15.56 -42.24
N SER A 448 -12.25 14.41 -42.00
CA SER A 448 -11.57 13.11 -41.76
C SER A 448 -11.42 12.24 -43.03
N ARG A 449 -12.03 12.69 -44.13
CA ARG A 449 -12.16 11.90 -45.37
C ARG A 449 -10.86 11.65 -46.12
N THR A 450 -9.82 12.46 -45.93
CA THR A 450 -8.50 12.21 -46.53
C THR A 450 -7.69 11.24 -45.69
N THR A 451 -7.53 11.49 -44.39
CA THR A 451 -6.70 10.65 -43.51
C THR A 451 -7.24 9.23 -43.30
N THR A 452 -8.56 9.03 -43.17
CA THR A 452 -9.12 7.68 -42.95
C THR A 452 -9.16 6.86 -44.25
N ASN A 453 -9.56 7.47 -45.38
CA ASN A 453 -9.66 6.79 -46.68
C ASN A 453 -8.31 6.50 -47.32
N ASP A 454 -7.30 7.32 -47.02
CA ASP A 454 -5.94 7.07 -47.49
C ASP A 454 -5.33 5.86 -46.77
N VAL A 455 -5.75 5.60 -45.53
CA VAL A 455 -5.26 4.49 -44.70
C VAL A 455 -6.06 3.21 -44.92
N CYS A 456 -7.39 3.25 -44.77
CA CYS A 456 -8.27 2.10 -44.87
C CYS A 456 -8.76 1.89 -46.30
N LYS A 457 -8.52 0.69 -46.84
CA LYS A 457 -8.80 0.35 -48.23
C LYS A 457 -9.67 -0.91 -48.34
N LYS A 458 -10.33 -1.04 -49.49
CA LYS A 458 -10.97 -2.28 -49.95
C LYS A 458 -9.90 -3.28 -50.39
N ALA A 459 -10.29 -4.54 -50.59
CA ALA A 459 -9.35 -5.59 -51.01
C ALA A 459 -8.60 -5.27 -52.32
N ASP A 460 -9.23 -4.53 -53.24
CA ASP A 460 -8.64 -4.09 -54.51
C ASP A 460 -7.69 -2.87 -54.39
N GLY A 461 -7.49 -2.35 -53.16
CA GLY A 461 -6.63 -1.21 -52.88
C GLY A 461 -7.29 0.17 -53.10
N THR A 462 -8.58 0.20 -53.46
CA THR A 462 -9.33 1.45 -53.58
C THR A 462 -9.82 1.96 -52.21
N PRO A 463 -10.11 3.27 -52.06
CA PRO A 463 -10.65 3.82 -50.82
C PRO A 463 -11.99 3.19 -50.40
N VAL A 464 -12.19 3.07 -49.09
CA VAL A 464 -13.49 2.67 -48.53
C VAL A 464 -14.57 3.73 -48.75
N ASP A 465 -15.84 3.31 -48.79
CA ASP A 465 -16.99 4.23 -48.89
C ASP A 465 -17.65 4.48 -47.53
N GLY A 466 -18.58 5.45 -47.48
CA GLY A 466 -19.26 5.86 -46.25
C GLY A 466 -20.17 4.80 -45.60
N THR A 467 -20.19 3.57 -46.11
CA THR A 467 -20.91 2.44 -45.51
C THR A 467 -20.00 1.40 -44.89
N ALA A 468 -18.67 1.52 -45.07
CA ALA A 468 -17.71 0.58 -44.52
C ALA A 468 -17.79 0.50 -42.99
N THR A 469 -17.55 -0.71 -42.48
CA THR A 469 -17.48 -1.05 -41.04
C THR A 469 -16.09 -1.55 -40.63
N ARG A 470 -15.26 -1.94 -41.63
CA ARG A 470 -13.92 -2.49 -41.46
C ARG A 470 -13.04 -2.20 -42.68
N CYS A 471 -11.74 -2.41 -42.54
CA CYS A 471 -10.74 -2.38 -43.59
C CYS A 471 -10.47 -3.78 -44.14
N GLU A 472 -10.14 -3.88 -45.42
CA GLU A 472 -9.74 -5.13 -46.09
C GLU A 472 -8.30 -5.06 -46.61
N ASN A 473 -7.76 -3.85 -46.72
CA ASN A 473 -6.36 -3.58 -46.99
C ASN A 473 -5.97 -2.23 -46.36
N CYS A 474 -4.67 -1.97 -46.26
CA CYS A 474 -4.14 -0.77 -45.64
C CYS A 474 -3.12 -0.06 -46.53
N SER A 475 -2.86 1.21 -46.23
CA SER A 475 -1.74 1.94 -46.85
C SER A 475 -0.38 1.41 -46.41
N THR A 476 0.68 1.83 -47.08
CA THR A 476 2.03 1.27 -46.92
C THR A 476 2.64 1.45 -45.53
N ALA A 477 2.19 2.44 -44.76
CA ALA A 477 2.65 2.70 -43.40
C ALA A 477 1.87 1.92 -42.31
N TYR A 478 0.89 1.13 -42.73
CA TYR A 478 -0.03 0.39 -41.85
C TYR A 478 -0.04 -1.09 -42.24
N PHE A 479 -0.49 -1.94 -41.33
CA PHE A 479 -0.80 -3.33 -41.59
C PHE A 479 -2.23 -3.68 -41.18
N LEU A 480 -2.82 -4.65 -41.87
CA LEU A 480 -4.14 -5.16 -41.58
C LEU A 480 -4.09 -6.15 -40.41
N PHE A 481 -4.94 -5.95 -39.42
CA PHE A 481 -5.17 -6.90 -38.35
C PHE A 481 -6.65 -6.90 -37.99
N GLU A 482 -7.31 -8.06 -38.05
CA GLU A 482 -8.72 -8.24 -37.67
C GLU A 482 -9.69 -7.15 -38.18
N GLY A 483 -9.55 -6.74 -39.45
CA GLY A 483 -10.43 -5.73 -40.06
C GLY A 483 -10.08 -4.27 -39.74
N GLY A 484 -8.96 -4.00 -39.07
CA GLY A 484 -8.44 -2.66 -38.83
C GLY A 484 -7.06 -2.41 -39.44
N CYS A 485 -6.71 -1.14 -39.63
CA CYS A 485 -5.38 -0.73 -40.09
C CYS A 485 -4.56 -0.15 -38.93
N TYR A 486 -3.40 -0.74 -38.67
CA TYR A 486 -2.55 -0.46 -37.50
C TYR A 486 -1.18 0.05 -37.93
N PRO A 487 -0.67 1.17 -37.39
CA PRO A 487 0.65 1.67 -37.72
C PRO A 487 1.75 0.97 -36.88
N THR A 488 3.00 1.06 -37.32
CA THR A 488 4.16 0.57 -36.54
C THR A 488 4.80 1.67 -35.68
N THR A 489 4.19 2.86 -35.62
CA THR A 489 4.74 4.01 -34.91
C THR A 489 4.71 3.79 -33.40
N THR A 490 5.83 4.08 -32.72
CA THR A 490 5.96 3.91 -31.27
C THR A 490 4.79 4.53 -30.50
N GLY A 491 4.20 3.75 -29.59
CA GLY A 491 3.07 4.19 -28.76
C GLY A 491 1.69 3.89 -29.33
N SER A 492 1.60 3.47 -30.60
CA SER A 492 0.37 2.92 -31.20
C SER A 492 0.08 1.51 -30.70
N VAL A 493 -1.17 1.06 -30.82
CA VAL A 493 -1.53 -0.34 -30.57
C VAL A 493 -0.81 -1.25 -31.56
N GLY A 494 -0.72 -0.83 -32.82
CA GLY A 494 -0.03 -1.58 -33.87
C GLY A 494 1.45 -1.86 -33.59
N SER A 495 2.15 -0.93 -32.97
CA SER A 495 3.57 -1.12 -32.57
C SER A 495 3.78 -2.24 -31.54
N LYS A 496 2.72 -2.67 -30.83
CA LYS A 496 2.75 -3.84 -29.93
C LYS A 496 2.64 -5.17 -30.68
N LEU A 497 2.15 -5.15 -31.91
CA LEU A 497 1.98 -6.34 -32.76
C LEU A 497 3.10 -6.48 -33.77
N CYS A 498 3.50 -5.37 -34.39
CA CYS A 498 4.34 -5.35 -35.57
C CYS A 498 5.47 -4.32 -35.47
N SER A 499 6.71 -4.73 -35.72
CA SER A 499 7.87 -3.83 -35.80
C SER A 499 8.14 -3.32 -37.21
N SER A 500 7.63 -4.00 -38.24
CA SER A 500 7.83 -3.62 -39.64
C SER A 500 6.66 -4.10 -40.50
N ALA A 501 6.09 -3.18 -41.26
CA ALA A 501 4.98 -3.45 -42.17
C ALA A 501 5.35 -3.07 -43.61
N SER A 502 4.81 -3.80 -44.58
CA SER A 502 4.94 -3.52 -46.00
C SER A 502 3.68 -3.94 -46.73
N ASN A 503 3.23 -3.12 -47.70
CA ASN A 503 2.05 -3.40 -48.54
C ASN A 503 0.79 -3.79 -47.74
N GLY A 504 0.54 -3.13 -46.61
CA GLY A 504 -0.64 -3.43 -45.79
C GLY A 504 -0.52 -4.69 -44.93
N GLN A 505 0.65 -5.32 -44.85
CA GLN A 505 0.90 -6.54 -44.07
C GLN A 505 2.06 -6.38 -43.09
N CYS A 506 1.99 -7.08 -41.97
CA CYS A 506 3.10 -7.15 -41.04
C CYS A 506 4.15 -8.14 -41.54
N SER A 507 5.40 -7.70 -41.72
CA SER A 507 6.51 -8.57 -42.13
C SER A 507 7.34 -9.07 -40.95
N GLN A 508 7.29 -8.37 -39.81
CA GLN A 508 8.01 -8.75 -38.60
C GLN A 508 7.20 -8.42 -37.35
N ALA A 509 6.98 -9.43 -36.51
CA ALA A 509 6.31 -9.24 -35.23
C ALA A 509 7.14 -8.36 -34.29
N ALA A 510 6.46 -7.53 -33.51
CA ALA A 510 7.11 -6.77 -32.44
C ALA A 510 7.65 -7.71 -31.36
N SER A 511 8.70 -7.26 -30.67
CA SER A 511 9.22 -7.97 -29.50
C SER A 511 8.13 -8.08 -28.42
N GLY A 512 7.84 -9.30 -27.96
CA GLY A 512 6.77 -9.54 -27.00
C GLY A 512 5.35 -9.43 -27.56
N SER A 513 5.16 -9.51 -28.88
CA SER A 513 3.82 -9.51 -29.50
C SER A 513 2.92 -10.57 -28.84
N PRO A 514 1.67 -10.22 -28.44
CA PRO A 514 0.74 -11.14 -27.80
C PRO A 514 0.24 -12.24 -28.73
N PHE A 515 0.29 -12.01 -30.04
CA PHE A 515 -0.18 -12.93 -31.07
C PHE A 515 0.99 -13.39 -31.95
N PRO A 516 1.09 -14.69 -32.28
CA PRO A 516 2.12 -15.19 -33.16
C PRO A 516 1.80 -14.81 -34.62
N LEU A 517 2.80 -14.30 -35.31
CA LEU A 517 2.73 -13.87 -36.71
C LEU A 517 3.19 -14.98 -37.65
N ASN A 518 2.41 -15.24 -38.70
CA ASN A 518 2.89 -15.98 -39.87
C ASN A 518 3.54 -14.98 -40.85
N THR A 519 4.87 -14.95 -40.89
CA THR A 519 5.63 -13.98 -41.70
C THR A 519 5.49 -14.16 -43.21
N THR A 520 5.00 -15.32 -43.67
CA THR A 520 4.76 -15.58 -45.10
C THR A 520 3.46 -14.95 -45.58
N SER A 521 2.41 -14.97 -44.75
CA SER A 521 1.08 -14.42 -45.08
C SER A 521 0.84 -13.04 -44.48
N GLY A 522 1.64 -12.62 -43.50
CA GLY A 522 1.44 -11.38 -42.74
C GLY A 522 0.25 -11.43 -41.77
N VAL A 523 -0.29 -12.62 -41.50
CA VAL A 523 -1.49 -12.83 -40.67
C VAL A 523 -1.12 -13.26 -39.26
N PHE A 524 -1.75 -12.66 -38.26
CA PHE A 524 -1.61 -13.02 -36.85
C PHE A 524 -2.61 -14.13 -36.47
N THR A 525 -2.17 -15.05 -35.63
CA THR A 525 -3.07 -16.08 -35.07
C THR A 525 -3.67 -15.58 -33.76
N LEU A 526 -4.99 -15.61 -33.63
CA LEU A 526 -5.65 -15.25 -32.38
C LEU A 526 -5.46 -16.32 -31.30
N CYS A 527 -5.42 -15.87 -30.06
CA CYS A 527 -5.30 -16.74 -28.90
C CYS A 527 -6.62 -17.44 -28.56
N PRO A 528 -6.56 -18.60 -27.88
CA PRO A 528 -7.76 -19.25 -27.37
C PRO A 528 -8.48 -18.37 -26.34
N ALA A 529 -9.79 -18.62 -26.16
CA ALA A 529 -10.60 -17.85 -25.21
C ALA A 529 -9.98 -17.88 -23.79
N GLY A 530 -9.95 -16.72 -23.13
CA GLY A 530 -9.34 -16.55 -21.81
C GLY A 530 -7.85 -16.17 -21.83
N CYS A 531 -7.19 -16.27 -22.99
CA CYS A 531 -5.77 -15.91 -23.14
C CYS A 531 -5.58 -14.50 -23.70
N GLY A 532 -4.70 -13.74 -23.06
CA GLY A 532 -4.28 -12.41 -23.50
C GLY A 532 -3.06 -12.45 -24.41
N ALA A 533 -2.21 -13.47 -24.24
CA ALA A 533 -1.12 -13.79 -25.15
C ALA A 533 -0.97 -15.30 -25.32
N CYS A 534 -0.40 -15.70 -26.45
CA CYS A 534 -0.21 -17.09 -26.82
C CYS A 534 0.97 -17.27 -27.76
N SER A 535 1.55 -18.46 -27.78
CA SER A 535 2.57 -18.86 -28.76
C SER A 535 1.98 -19.63 -29.94
N SER A 536 0.75 -20.10 -29.81
CA SER A 536 -0.02 -20.78 -30.85
C SER A 536 -1.52 -20.63 -30.57
N ALA A 537 -2.37 -21.09 -31.50
CA ALA A 537 -3.83 -21.11 -31.31
C ALA A 537 -4.30 -21.95 -30.09
N THR A 538 -3.42 -22.77 -29.49
CA THR A 538 -3.73 -23.66 -28.37
C THR A 538 -2.86 -23.44 -27.12
N THR A 539 -1.76 -22.71 -27.24
CA THR A 539 -0.78 -22.57 -26.14
C THR A 539 -0.83 -21.16 -25.57
N CYS A 540 -1.39 -21.05 -24.36
CA CYS A 540 -1.55 -19.79 -23.64
C CYS A 540 -0.25 -19.43 -22.91
N THR A 541 0.15 -18.17 -22.94
CA THR A 541 1.33 -17.69 -22.20
C THR A 541 0.96 -16.66 -21.13
N SER A 542 -0.20 -16.01 -21.26
CA SER A 542 -0.77 -15.15 -20.23
C SER A 542 -2.28 -15.08 -20.32
N CYS A 543 -2.92 -14.87 -19.17
CA CYS A 543 -4.36 -14.68 -19.10
C CYS A 543 -4.77 -13.30 -19.65
N GLY A 544 -5.93 -13.25 -20.30
CA GLY A 544 -6.49 -12.01 -20.81
C GLY A 544 -7.16 -11.20 -19.70
N LEU A 545 -7.54 -9.96 -19.99
CA LEU A 545 -8.36 -9.18 -19.05
C LEU A 545 -9.67 -9.91 -18.76
N GLY A 546 -10.13 -9.81 -17.53
CA GLY A 546 -11.24 -10.59 -16.99
C GLY A 546 -10.85 -12.01 -16.58
N TYR A 547 -9.56 -12.35 -16.59
CA TYR A 547 -9.03 -13.63 -16.10
C TYR A 547 -7.79 -13.41 -15.24
N TYR A 548 -7.55 -14.33 -14.30
CA TYR A 548 -6.38 -14.36 -13.44
C TYR A 548 -5.80 -15.78 -13.40
N ASN A 549 -4.54 -15.90 -13.00
CA ASN A 549 -3.87 -17.17 -12.74
C ASN A 549 -3.26 -17.15 -11.34
N THR A 550 -3.21 -18.32 -10.70
CA THR A 550 -2.49 -18.53 -9.43
C THR A 550 -1.20 -19.33 -9.62
N THR A 551 -1.01 -19.90 -10.80
CA THR A 551 0.14 -20.72 -11.21
C THR A 551 0.67 -20.25 -12.55
N SER A 552 1.83 -20.77 -12.98
CA SER A 552 2.36 -20.51 -14.33
C SER A 552 1.36 -20.91 -15.41
N VAL A 553 1.19 -20.07 -16.44
CA VAL A 553 0.21 -20.28 -17.53
C VAL A 553 0.86 -21.05 -18.67
N ALA A 554 0.27 -22.19 -19.05
CA ALA A 554 0.66 -22.96 -20.23
C ALA A 554 -0.54 -23.23 -21.17
N SER A 555 -1.75 -23.08 -20.66
CA SER A 555 -3.01 -23.38 -21.32
C SER A 555 -4.12 -22.40 -20.89
N SER A 556 -5.18 -22.28 -21.68
CA SER A 556 -6.31 -21.42 -21.32
C SER A 556 -7.06 -21.90 -20.07
N SER A 557 -6.96 -23.18 -19.71
CA SER A 557 -7.52 -23.73 -18.47
C SER A 557 -6.81 -23.23 -17.21
N ASP A 558 -5.60 -22.69 -17.33
CA ASP A 558 -4.86 -22.11 -16.19
C ASP A 558 -5.39 -20.69 -15.85
N CYS A 559 -6.24 -20.14 -16.70
CA CYS A 559 -6.85 -18.82 -16.55
C CYS A 559 -8.27 -18.94 -15.98
N THR A 560 -8.45 -18.45 -14.76
CA THR A 560 -9.73 -18.43 -14.07
C THR A 560 -10.43 -17.10 -14.30
N ALA A 561 -11.73 -17.12 -14.63
CA ALA A 561 -12.49 -15.90 -14.88
C ALA A 561 -12.66 -15.05 -13.61
N CYS A 562 -12.57 -13.74 -13.77
CA CYS A 562 -12.81 -12.78 -12.72
C CYS A 562 -14.27 -12.78 -12.25
N PRO A 563 -14.54 -12.31 -11.01
CA PRO A 563 -15.90 -12.05 -10.54
C PRO A 563 -16.71 -11.19 -11.51
N SER A 564 -18.02 -11.38 -11.54
CA SER A 564 -18.91 -10.67 -12.47
C SER A 564 -18.78 -9.15 -12.35
N GLY A 565 -18.64 -8.47 -13.49
CA GLY A 565 -18.47 -7.02 -13.54
C GLY A 565 -17.04 -6.54 -13.32
N CYS A 566 -16.08 -7.46 -13.23
CA CYS A 566 -14.67 -7.14 -13.03
C CYS A 566 -13.84 -7.30 -14.32
N THR A 567 -12.98 -6.33 -14.62
CA THR A 567 -12.07 -6.32 -15.78
C THR A 567 -10.66 -6.78 -15.43
N THR A 568 -10.21 -6.60 -14.19
CA THR A 568 -8.96 -7.18 -13.66
C THR A 568 -9.18 -7.61 -12.23
N CYS A 569 -8.67 -8.78 -11.83
CA CYS A 569 -8.89 -9.32 -10.50
C CYS A 569 -7.70 -10.15 -10.01
N SER A 570 -7.65 -10.36 -8.71
CA SER A 570 -6.87 -11.42 -8.08
C SER A 570 -7.76 -12.62 -7.76
N ALA A 571 -7.18 -13.65 -7.15
CA ALA A 571 -7.93 -14.81 -6.68
C ALA A 571 -9.05 -14.48 -5.67
N SER A 572 -8.99 -13.32 -5.02
CA SER A 572 -9.89 -12.97 -3.92
C SER A 572 -10.60 -11.62 -4.08
N ALA A 573 -10.22 -10.77 -5.03
CA ALA A 573 -10.77 -9.42 -5.15
C ALA A 573 -10.82 -8.93 -6.59
N CYS A 574 -11.87 -8.16 -6.91
CA CYS A 574 -11.84 -7.32 -8.10
C CYS A 574 -10.90 -6.13 -7.90
N ILE A 575 -10.16 -5.76 -8.94
CA ILE A 575 -9.22 -4.63 -8.95
C ILE A 575 -9.79 -3.47 -9.77
N THR A 576 -10.37 -3.75 -10.94
CA THR A 576 -11.01 -2.74 -11.80
C THR A 576 -12.37 -3.21 -12.27
N CYS A 577 -13.37 -2.33 -12.24
CA CYS A 577 -14.72 -2.65 -12.67
C CYS A 577 -14.92 -2.52 -14.19
N TRP A 578 -16.05 -3.05 -14.67
CA TRP A 578 -16.46 -3.07 -16.08
C TRP A 578 -16.62 -1.68 -16.70
N ASP A 579 -16.93 -0.68 -15.87
CA ASP A 579 -17.05 0.73 -16.23
C ASP A 579 -15.73 1.50 -16.01
N GLY A 580 -14.67 0.80 -15.57
CA GLY A 580 -13.38 1.35 -15.19
C GLY A 580 -13.36 2.05 -13.84
N SER A 581 -14.43 1.97 -13.05
CA SER A 581 -14.44 2.45 -11.67
C SER A 581 -13.61 1.54 -10.76
N ALA A 582 -13.15 2.11 -9.64
CA ALA A 582 -12.57 1.32 -8.57
C ALA A 582 -13.67 0.52 -7.85
N PRO A 583 -13.46 -0.77 -7.55
CA PRO A 583 -14.42 -1.60 -6.85
C PRO A 583 -14.65 -1.10 -5.42
N THR A 584 -15.87 -1.28 -4.93
CA THR A 584 -16.22 -1.06 -3.53
C THR A 584 -16.35 -2.43 -2.87
N ASP A 585 -15.61 -2.68 -1.79
CA ASP A 585 -15.53 -3.98 -1.09
C ASP A 585 -15.08 -5.14 -2.01
N GLY A 586 -14.12 -4.88 -2.90
CA GLY A 586 -13.65 -5.86 -3.90
C GLY A 586 -14.74 -6.29 -4.90
N LYS A 587 -15.87 -5.57 -4.95
CA LYS A 587 -17.02 -5.83 -5.82
C LYS A 587 -17.32 -4.63 -6.70
N CYS A 588 -17.86 -4.93 -7.87
CA CYS A 588 -18.32 -3.91 -8.80
C CYS A 588 -19.82 -3.72 -8.69
N SER A 589 -20.26 -2.50 -9.00
CA SER A 589 -21.67 -2.20 -9.22
C SER A 589 -22.26 -3.17 -10.24
N ALA A 590 -23.50 -3.59 -10.00
CA ALA A 590 -24.21 -4.51 -10.88
C ALA A 590 -24.19 -3.99 -12.32
N VAL A 591 -23.81 -4.86 -13.26
CA VAL A 591 -23.85 -4.53 -14.69
C VAL A 591 -25.31 -4.23 -15.05
N PRO A 592 -25.64 -3.05 -15.59
CA PRO A 592 -27.01 -2.74 -15.99
C PRO A 592 -27.45 -3.74 -17.05
N SER A 593 -28.45 -4.54 -16.70
CA SER A 593 -29.01 -5.60 -17.51
C SER A 593 -29.75 -5.01 -18.72
N SER A 594 -29.07 -4.95 -19.87
CA SER A 594 -29.74 -4.91 -21.16
C SER A 594 -30.20 -6.34 -21.50
N SER A 595 -31.50 -6.45 -21.75
CA SER A 595 -32.24 -7.66 -22.06
C SER A 595 -31.75 -8.33 -23.34
N SER A 596 -30.80 -9.24 -23.21
CA SER A 596 -30.66 -10.48 -24.00
C SER A 596 -29.67 -11.42 -23.30
N SER A 597 -30.19 -12.41 -22.58
CA SER A 597 -29.51 -13.64 -22.11
C SER A 597 -28.06 -13.46 -21.63
N GLY A 598 -27.92 -13.18 -20.33
CA GLY A 598 -26.64 -13.22 -19.62
C GLY A 598 -25.98 -14.59 -19.73
N LEU A 599 -24.90 -14.64 -20.48
CA LEU A 599 -23.91 -15.70 -20.43
C LEU A 599 -22.61 -15.03 -19.99
N SER A 600 -22.07 -15.51 -18.86
CA SER A 600 -20.76 -15.13 -18.32
C SER A 600 -19.68 -15.21 -19.41
N GLY A 601 -18.60 -14.44 -19.29
CA GLY A 601 -17.45 -14.52 -20.22
C GLY A 601 -16.90 -15.95 -20.40
N GLY A 602 -17.11 -16.85 -19.43
CA GLY A 602 -16.79 -18.28 -19.53
C GLY A 602 -17.76 -19.14 -20.35
N ALA A 603 -18.97 -18.67 -20.67
CA ALA A 603 -19.98 -19.44 -21.40
C ALA A 603 -19.83 -19.36 -22.93
N ILE A 604 -18.99 -18.47 -23.45
CA ILE A 604 -18.72 -18.33 -24.90
C ILE A 604 -17.82 -19.48 -25.40
N ALA A 605 -17.02 -20.11 -24.52
CA ALA A 605 -16.17 -21.25 -24.89
C ALA A 605 -16.94 -22.57 -25.10
N GLY A 606 -18.14 -22.73 -24.52
CA GLY A 606 -18.94 -23.96 -24.63
C GLY A 606 -19.79 -24.04 -25.90
N ILE A 607 -20.24 -22.90 -26.44
CA ILE A 607 -21.23 -22.86 -27.53
C ILE A 607 -20.59 -23.24 -28.88
N VAL A 608 -19.31 -22.95 -29.09
CA VAL A 608 -18.60 -23.33 -30.32
C VAL A 608 -18.40 -24.85 -30.42
N ILE A 609 -18.16 -25.53 -29.29
CA ILE A 609 -18.03 -27.00 -29.25
C ILE A 609 -19.39 -27.68 -29.45
N ALA A 610 -20.47 -27.14 -28.85
CA ALA A 610 -21.81 -27.67 -29.05
C ALA A 610 -22.28 -27.55 -30.51
N VAL A 611 -22.00 -26.43 -31.18
CA VAL A 611 -22.35 -26.23 -32.61
C VAL A 611 -21.51 -27.14 -33.51
N LEU A 612 -20.22 -27.32 -33.25
CA LEU A 612 -19.36 -28.25 -34.02
C LEU A 612 -19.74 -29.72 -33.82
N LEU A 613 -20.15 -30.13 -32.60
CA LEU A 613 -20.64 -31.48 -32.34
C LEU A 613 -22.03 -31.73 -32.96
N VAL A 614 -22.91 -30.73 -33.00
CA VAL A 614 -24.22 -30.83 -33.66
C VAL A 614 -24.08 -30.87 -35.18
N LEU A 615 -23.19 -30.06 -35.78
CA LEU A 615 -22.92 -30.10 -37.22
C LEU A 615 -22.17 -31.38 -37.64
N GLY A 616 -21.22 -31.86 -36.83
CA GLY A 616 -20.55 -33.14 -37.04
C GLY A 616 -21.50 -34.34 -36.87
N GLY A 617 -22.41 -34.27 -35.89
CA GLY A 617 -23.46 -35.26 -35.66
C GLY A 617 -24.50 -35.30 -36.79
N LEU A 618 -24.95 -34.14 -37.29
CA LEU A 618 -25.84 -34.07 -38.45
C LEU A 618 -25.16 -34.58 -39.72
N GLY A 619 -23.88 -34.23 -39.94
CA GLY A 619 -23.10 -34.73 -41.08
C GLY A 619 -22.91 -36.25 -41.04
N GLY A 620 -22.59 -36.82 -39.87
CA GLY A 620 -22.48 -38.26 -39.68
C GLY A 620 -23.82 -38.99 -39.83
N PHE A 621 -24.91 -38.42 -39.31
CA PHE A 621 -26.25 -38.98 -39.46
C PHE A 621 -26.74 -38.95 -40.91
N LEU A 622 -26.51 -37.85 -41.65
CA LEU A 622 -26.85 -37.76 -43.08
C LEU A 622 -25.98 -38.71 -43.92
N GLY A 623 -24.68 -38.83 -43.61
CA GLY A 623 -23.79 -39.79 -44.28
C GLY A 623 -24.22 -41.24 -44.06
N TRP A 624 -24.61 -41.62 -42.84
CA TRP A 624 -25.15 -42.94 -42.53
C TRP A 624 -26.54 -43.17 -43.15
N TRP A 625 -27.41 -42.17 -43.13
CA TRP A 625 -28.76 -42.25 -43.68
C TRP A 625 -28.75 -42.44 -45.21
N PHE A 626 -27.91 -41.70 -45.94
CA PHE A 626 -27.82 -41.84 -47.40
C PHE A 626 -26.90 -42.99 -47.85
N GLY A 627 -25.88 -43.34 -47.07
CA GLY A 627 -24.91 -44.41 -47.42
C GLY A 627 -25.31 -45.82 -47.00
N CYS A 628 -26.00 -45.98 -45.86
CA CYS A 628 -26.31 -47.29 -45.28
C CYS A 628 -27.79 -47.68 -45.37
N ARG A 629 -28.71 -46.74 -45.65
CA ARG A 629 -30.15 -47.02 -45.79
C ARG A 629 -30.60 -47.27 -47.24
N GLY A 630 -29.70 -47.11 -48.20
CA GLY A 630 -29.92 -47.31 -49.64
C GLY A 630 -29.41 -48.66 -50.18
N LYS A 631 -29.26 -49.68 -49.33
CA LYS A 631 -28.99 -51.05 -49.74
C LYS A 631 -30.04 -51.99 -49.18
#